data_AF-A0A852AMQ3-F1
#
_entry.id   AF-A0A852AMQ3-F1
#
_cell.length_a   1.000
_cell.length_b   1.000
_cell.length_c   1.000
_cell.angle_alpha   90.00
_cell.angle_beta   90.00
_cell.angle_gamma   90.00
#
_symmetry.space_group_name_H-M   'P 1'
#
loop_
_entity.id
_entity.type
_entity.pdbx_description
1 polymer ?
#
loop_
_entity_poly.entity_id
_entity_poly.type
_entity_poly.pdbx_seq_one_letter_code
_entity_poly.pdbx_strand_id
1 'polypeptide(L)'
;VNWSISHKDLEAQISNYAGVRHSSMRYYRADKNVTCRNCHRPGHLSKNCPTPKKVPPCCLCAGRDHLQHSCPARFCLNCCLPGHYFRECLERAYWNKHCNRCDMKGHYAD
;
A
#
# COMPACT_ATOMS: atom_id res chain seq x y z
N VAL A 1 32.51 16.97 3.52
CA VAL A 1 31.64 18.08 3.98
C VAL A 1 31.01 17.64 5.29
N ASN A 2 31.46 18.21 6.41
CA ASN A 2 31.02 17.82 7.75
C ASN A 2 29.84 18.73 8.12
N TRP A 3 28.62 18.19 8.04
CA TRP A 3 27.39 18.92 8.35
C TRP A 3 27.15 18.88 9.86
N SER A 4 27.94 19.65 10.61
CA SER A 4 27.72 19.79 12.05
C SER A 4 26.51 20.68 12.32
N ILE A 5 25.62 20.20 13.19
CA ILE A 5 24.40 20.90 13.65
C ILE A 5 24.81 22.24 14.27
N SER A 6 24.20 23.34 13.81
CA SER A 6 24.48 24.69 14.31
C SER A 6 23.89 24.91 15.70
N HIS A 7 24.41 25.89 16.44
CA HIS A 7 23.84 26.30 17.73
C HIS A 7 22.35 26.70 17.62
N LYS A 8 21.97 27.30 16.49
CA LYS A 8 20.56 27.63 16.21
C LYS A 8 19.69 26.39 15.99
N ASP A 9 20.25 25.34 15.41
CA ASP A 9 19.55 24.06 15.24
C ASP A 9 19.36 23.34 16.59
N LEU A 10 20.32 23.50 17.51
CA LEU A 10 20.21 23.03 18.90
C LEU A 10 19.12 23.80 19.66
N GLU A 11 19.07 25.13 19.52
CA GLU A 11 18.03 25.98 20.12
C GLU A 11 16.62 25.63 19.58
N ALA A 12 16.52 25.30 18.30
CA ALA A 12 15.27 24.86 17.66
C ALA A 12 14.90 23.39 17.96
N GLN A 13 15.70 22.69 18.77
CA GLN A 13 15.58 21.26 19.05
C GLN A 13 15.49 20.38 17.79
N ILE A 14 16.08 20.83 16.67
CA ILE A 14 16.19 20.08 15.41
C ILE A 14 17.35 19.11 15.56
N SER A 15 17.19 18.14 16.46
CA SER A 15 18.13 17.04 16.60
C SER A 15 17.72 15.89 15.67
N ASN A 16 18.69 15.22 15.06
CA ASN A 16 18.52 13.88 14.49
C ASN A 16 18.34 12.84 15.60
N TYR A 17 17.52 13.13 16.61
CA TYR A 17 16.95 12.05 17.40
C TYR A 17 16.03 11.29 16.45
N ALA A 18 16.47 10.12 16.03
CA ALA A 18 15.59 9.04 15.62
C ALA A 18 14.67 8.75 16.81
N GLY A 19 13.68 9.62 17.01
CA GLY A 19 12.75 9.55 18.10
C GLY A 19 12.16 8.16 18.07
N VAL A 20 12.17 7.51 19.24
CA VAL A 20 11.34 6.36 19.56
C VAL A 20 10.05 6.54 18.77
N ARG A 21 9.79 5.64 17.82
CA ARG A 21 8.67 5.77 16.89
C ARG A 21 7.41 5.94 17.74
N HIS A 22 7.03 7.19 18.02
CA HIS A 22 5.78 7.52 18.67
C HIS A 22 4.73 7.18 17.63
N SER A 23 4.33 5.91 17.63
CA SER A 23 3.22 5.34 16.89
C SER A 23 1.90 5.85 17.49
N SER A 24 1.84 7.12 17.88
CA SER A 24 0.62 7.79 18.31
C SER A 24 0.29 8.85 17.27
N MET A 25 -0.11 8.34 16.11
CA MET A 25 -1.31 8.80 15.44
C MET A 25 -1.46 10.33 15.34
N ARG A 26 -0.59 10.96 14.56
CA ARG A 26 -0.58 12.42 14.29
C ARG A 26 -1.94 12.94 13.79
N TYR A 27 -2.70 12.11 13.08
CA TYR A 27 -3.96 12.50 12.43
C TYR A 27 -5.24 11.98 13.11
N TYR A 28 -5.16 10.91 13.92
CA TYR A 28 -6.32 10.32 14.58
C TYR A 28 -6.11 10.31 16.09
N ARG A 29 -6.39 11.43 16.75
CA ARG A 29 -6.49 11.42 18.21
C ARG A 29 -7.74 10.64 18.61
N ALA A 30 -7.68 9.93 19.74
CA ALA A 30 -8.68 8.98 20.23
C ALA A 30 -10.10 9.59 20.41
N ASP A 31 -10.21 10.91 20.29
CA ASP A 31 -11.37 11.75 20.54
C ASP A 31 -12.03 12.34 19.26
N LYS A 32 -11.44 12.20 18.07
CA LYS A 32 -12.02 12.78 16.84
C LYS A 32 -12.84 11.75 16.08
N ASN A 33 -14.17 11.88 16.07
CA ASN A 33 -15.24 11.37 15.16
C ASN A 33 -14.94 10.19 14.20
N VAL A 34 -13.98 9.33 14.51
CA VAL A 34 -13.46 8.34 13.57
C VAL A 34 -14.43 7.18 13.58
N THR A 35 -15.08 6.99 12.44
CA THR A 35 -16.04 5.91 12.25
C THR A 35 -15.29 4.68 11.80
N CYS A 36 -15.41 3.61 12.57
CA CYS A 36 -14.81 2.33 12.25
C CYS A 36 -15.41 1.75 10.97
N ARG A 37 -14.59 1.41 9.97
CA ARG A 37 -15.09 0.81 8.71
C ARG A 37 -15.54 -0.65 8.87
N ASN A 38 -15.28 -1.29 10.02
CA ASN A 38 -15.70 -2.66 10.30
C ASN A 38 -17.12 -2.72 10.89
N CYS A 39 -17.36 -1.96 11.97
CA CYS A 39 -18.62 -1.97 12.72
C CYS A 39 -19.46 -0.70 12.55
N HIS A 40 -18.96 0.31 11.82
CA HIS A 40 -19.62 1.60 11.59
C HIS A 40 -19.93 2.40 12.86
N ARG A 41 -19.29 2.08 13.99
CA ARG A 41 -19.39 2.84 15.23
C ARG A 41 -18.23 3.86 15.34
N PRO A 42 -18.49 5.05 15.89
CA PRO A 42 -17.44 6.05 16.14
C PRO A 42 -16.53 5.64 17.31
N GLY A 43 -15.42 6.35 17.46
CA GLY A 43 -14.53 6.27 18.64
C GLY A 43 -13.35 5.31 18.49
N HIS A 44 -13.21 4.61 17.36
CA HIS A 44 -12.04 3.75 17.10
C HIS A 44 -11.79 3.52 15.61
N LEU A 45 -10.54 3.16 15.28
CA LEU A 45 -10.13 2.70 13.94
C LEU A 45 -10.47 1.22 13.75
N SER A 46 -10.68 0.79 12.50
CA SER A 46 -10.91 -0.64 12.17
C SER A 46 -9.82 -1.58 12.69
N LYS A 47 -8.60 -1.08 12.89
CA LYS A 47 -7.48 -1.86 13.46
C LYS A 47 -7.71 -2.22 14.93
N ASN A 48 -8.43 -1.37 15.68
CA ASN A 48 -8.70 -1.51 17.12
C ASN A 48 -10.16 -1.91 17.38
N CYS A 49 -10.85 -2.46 16.37
CA CYS A 49 -12.26 -2.82 16.49
C CYS A 49 -12.44 -4.06 17.36
N PRO A 50 -13.31 -4.03 18.39
CA PRO A 50 -13.54 -5.18 19.27
C PRO A 50 -14.36 -6.30 18.58
N THR A 51 -15.08 -5.97 17.51
CA THR A 51 -15.83 -6.97 16.74
C THR A 51 -14.90 -7.70 15.76
N PRO A 52 -15.17 -8.98 15.43
CA PRO A 52 -14.39 -9.69 14.43
C PRO A 52 -14.31 -8.91 13.11
N LYS A 53 -13.15 -8.96 12.46
CA LYS A 53 -12.91 -8.27 11.19
C LYS A 53 -13.76 -8.94 10.10
N LYS A 54 -14.61 -8.16 9.45
CA LYS A 54 -15.26 -8.58 8.22
C LYS A 54 -14.23 -8.64 7.10
N VAL A 55 -14.29 -9.67 6.26
CA VAL A 55 -13.51 -9.70 5.02
C VAL A 55 -14.05 -8.57 4.13
N PRO A 56 -13.24 -7.55 3.80
CA PRO A 56 -13.69 -6.48 2.93
C PRO A 56 -13.98 -7.05 1.53
N PRO A 57 -14.90 -6.45 0.76
CA PRO A 57 -15.09 -6.85 -0.62
C PRO A 57 -13.78 -6.70 -1.39
N CYS A 58 -13.46 -7.71 -2.19
CA CYS A 58 -12.31 -7.71 -3.07
C CYS A 58 -12.36 -6.48 -3.99
N CYS A 59 -11.30 -5.68 -3.99
CA CYS A 59 -11.25 -4.46 -4.80
C CYS A 59 -11.17 -4.71 -6.32
N LEU A 60 -11.00 -5.96 -6.75
CA LEU A 60 -10.96 -6.34 -8.17
C LEU A 60 -12.31 -6.85 -8.69
N CYS A 61 -13.05 -7.61 -7.88
CA CYS A 61 -14.28 -8.29 -8.32
C CYS A 61 -15.49 -8.09 -7.39
N ALA A 62 -15.36 -7.30 -6.32
CA ALA A 62 -16.36 -7.06 -5.27
C ALA A 62 -16.82 -8.30 -4.46
N GLY A 63 -16.30 -9.50 -4.75
CA GLY A 63 -16.57 -10.72 -3.98
C GLY A 63 -16.07 -10.62 -2.53
N ARG A 64 -16.76 -11.27 -1.58
CA ARG A 64 -16.46 -11.17 -0.13
C ARG A 64 -15.76 -12.38 0.48
N ASP A 65 -15.44 -13.37 -0.35
CA ASP A 65 -14.86 -14.65 0.07
C ASP A 65 -13.31 -14.60 0.15
N HIS A 66 -12.67 -13.67 -0.55
CA HIS A 66 -11.22 -13.60 -0.66
C HIS A 66 -10.67 -12.18 -0.60
N LEU A 67 -9.36 -12.08 -0.36
CA LEU A 67 -8.59 -10.84 -0.52
C LEU A 67 -8.13 -10.67 -1.97
N GLN A 68 -7.71 -9.46 -2.33
CA GLN A 68 -7.17 -9.14 -3.66
C GLN A 68 -6.12 -10.16 -4.15
N HIS A 69 -5.32 -10.72 -3.22
CA HIS A 69 -4.27 -11.67 -3.55
C HIS A 69 -4.71 -13.05 -4.02
N SER A 70 -5.92 -13.45 -3.63
CA SER A 70 -6.52 -14.73 -4.00
C SER A 70 -7.70 -14.54 -4.95
N CYS A 71 -7.82 -13.36 -5.57
CA CYS A 71 -8.91 -13.08 -6.49
C CYS A 71 -8.74 -13.87 -7.79
N PRO A 72 -9.75 -14.66 -8.23
CA PRO A 72 -9.66 -15.39 -9.49
C PRO A 72 -9.65 -14.46 -10.71
N ALA A 73 -10.27 -13.28 -10.58
CA ALA A 73 -10.26 -12.23 -11.60
C ALA A 73 -9.00 -11.34 -11.53
N ARG A 74 -7.98 -11.72 -10.76
CA ARG A 74 -6.69 -11.02 -10.77
C ARG A 74 -6.00 -11.24 -12.12
N PHE A 75 -5.56 -10.15 -12.72
CA PHE A 75 -4.69 -10.15 -13.89
C PHE A 75 -3.21 -10.23 -13.49
N CYS A 76 -2.43 -10.92 -14.30
CA CYS A 76 -0.98 -10.94 -14.18
C CYS A 76 -0.40 -9.58 -14.58
N LEU A 77 0.46 -9.01 -13.74
CA LEU A 77 1.14 -7.73 -14.03
C LEU A 77 2.20 -7.85 -15.14
N ASN A 78 2.56 -9.08 -15.55
CA ASN A 78 3.44 -9.31 -16.67
C ASN A 78 2.66 -9.31 -17.97
N CYS A 79 1.75 -10.26 -18.18
CA CYS A 79 1.09 -10.50 -19.47
C CYS A 79 -0.37 -10.03 -19.55
N CYS A 80 -0.90 -9.43 -18.48
CA CYS A 80 -2.28 -8.94 -18.38
C CYS A 80 -3.38 -10.02 -18.50
N LEU A 81 -3.03 -11.30 -18.53
CA LEU A 81 -3.99 -12.41 -18.53
C LEU A 81 -4.43 -12.77 -17.10
N PRO A 82 -5.70 -13.15 -16.89
CA PRO A 82 -6.18 -13.59 -15.58
C PRO A 82 -5.61 -14.94 -15.16
N GLY A 83 -5.82 -15.30 -13.88
CA GLY A 83 -5.63 -16.67 -13.39
C GLY A 83 -4.26 -17.02 -12.80
N HIS A 84 -3.30 -16.10 -12.81
CA HIS A 84 -1.99 -16.31 -12.18
C HIS A 84 -1.35 -15.00 -11.69
N TYR A 85 -0.38 -15.11 -10.78
CA TYR A 85 0.41 -13.97 -10.29
C TYR A 85 1.67 -13.75 -11.14
N PHE A 86 2.28 -12.56 -11.05
CA PHE A 86 3.50 -12.19 -11.79
C PHE A 86 4.62 -13.25 -11.69
N ARG A 87 4.80 -13.86 -10.52
CA ARG A 87 5.84 -14.88 -10.28
C ARG A 87 5.56 -16.24 -10.92
N GLU A 88 4.30 -16.50 -11.24
CA GLU A 88 3.84 -17.74 -11.88
C GLU A 88 3.75 -17.57 -13.41
N CYS A 89 4.07 -16.38 -13.92
CA CYS A 89 3.96 -16.07 -15.33
C CYS A 89 5.05 -16.78 -16.12
N LEU A 90 4.64 -17.61 -17.07
CA LEU A 90 5.55 -18.30 -18.00
C LEU A 90 6.00 -17.41 -19.16
N GLU A 91 5.29 -16.30 -19.37
CA GLU A 91 5.68 -15.30 -20.36
C GLU A 91 6.98 -14.61 -19.96
N ARG A 92 7.79 -14.27 -20.97
CA ARG A 92 8.99 -13.44 -20.77
C ARG A 92 8.62 -12.12 -20.09
N ALA A 93 9.46 -11.66 -19.17
CA ALA A 93 9.20 -10.43 -18.41
C ALA A 93 9.00 -9.21 -19.32
N TYR A 94 8.06 -8.31 -18.98
CA TYR A 94 7.65 -7.18 -19.81
C TYR A 94 8.81 -6.25 -20.16
N TRP A 95 9.78 -6.07 -19.25
CA TRP A 95 10.98 -5.26 -19.51
C TRP A 95 11.93 -5.87 -20.56
N ASN A 96 11.74 -7.13 -20.91
CA ASN A 96 12.50 -7.80 -21.97
C ASN A 96 11.70 -7.96 -23.28
N LYS A 97 10.43 -7.53 -23.31
CA LYS A 97 9.59 -7.50 -24.51
C LYS A 97 9.89 -6.22 -25.32
N HIS A 98 9.90 -6.32 -26.64
CA HIS A 98 10.12 -5.17 -27.54
C HIS A 98 8.76 -4.60 -27.94
N CYS A 99 8.64 -3.27 -27.97
CA CYS A 99 7.46 -2.58 -28.45
C CYS A 99 7.36 -2.70 -29.97
N ASN A 100 6.22 -3.13 -30.50
CA ASN A 100 6.05 -3.29 -31.96
C ASN A 100 6.01 -1.96 -32.74
N ARG A 101 5.86 -0.81 -32.06
CA ARG A 101 5.85 0.52 -32.69
C ARG A 101 7.24 1.16 -32.77
N CYS A 102 8.07 0.98 -31.74
CA CYS A 102 9.36 1.68 -31.61
C CYS A 102 10.57 0.77 -31.38
N ASP A 103 10.37 -0.55 -31.33
CA ASP A 103 11.36 -1.60 -31.06
C ASP A 103 12.10 -1.48 -29.71
N MET A 104 11.80 -0.45 -28.90
CA MET A 104 12.39 -0.28 -27.59
C MET A 104 11.78 -1.26 -26.58
N LYS A 105 12.60 -1.66 -25.60
CA LYS A 105 12.16 -2.51 -24.49
C LYS A 105 11.52 -1.68 -23.37
N GLY A 106 10.79 -2.34 -22.47
CA GLY A 106 10.34 -1.71 -21.21
C GLY A 106 8.90 -1.22 -21.18
N HIS A 107 8.13 -1.33 -22.26
CA HIS A 107 6.73 -0.92 -22.30
C HIS A 107 5.91 -1.78 -23.27
N TYR A 108 4.59 -1.77 -23.06
CA TYR A 108 3.61 -2.24 -24.04
C TYR A 108 3.29 -1.11 -25.02
N ALA A 109 2.87 -1.48 -26.23
CA ALA A 109 2.47 -0.51 -27.24
C ALA A 109 1.08 0.08 -26.92
N ASP A 110 1.03 0.97 -25.93
CA ASP A 110 -0.13 1.85 -25.70
C ASP A 110 -0.22 2.90 -26.82
#